data_AF-A0A6B0BRI6-F1
#
_entry.id   AF-A0A6B0BRI6-F1
#
_cell.length_a   1.000
_cell.length_b   1.000
_cell.length_c   1.000
_cell.angle_alpha   90.00
_cell.angle_beta   90.00
_cell.angle_gamma   90.00
#
_symmetry.space_group_name_H-M   'P 1'
#
loop_
_entity.id
_entity.type
_entity.pdbx_description
1 polymer ?
#
loop_
_entity_poly.entity_id
_entity_poly.type
_entity_poly.pdbx_seq_one_letter_code
_entity_poly.pdbx_strand_id
1 'polypeptide(L)'
;AEFLTTVETEDEVIKLCGALMQYYRETGIYAERTAPWLRRLGFENVKEVLLDPERQNELFERIMDAKKAVEAEPWEAITSNAQARKIFEVEKV
;
A
#
# COMPACT_ATOMS: atom_id res chain seq x y z
N ALA A 1 2.33 13.06 15.46
CA ALA A 1 2.74 11.93 14.60
C ALA A 1 3.39 10.89 15.50
N GLU A 2 3.12 9.61 15.27
CA GLU A 2 3.70 8.49 16.04
C GLU A 2 4.86 7.89 15.24
N PHE A 3 5.95 7.55 15.91
CA PHE A 3 7.17 7.02 15.28
C PHE A 3 7.18 5.49 15.34
N LEU A 4 7.11 4.84 14.17
CA LEU A 4 7.13 3.39 14.05
C LEU A 4 8.54 2.82 14.26
N THR A 5 9.45 3.11 13.31
CA THR A 5 10.85 2.69 13.35
C THR A 5 11.66 3.41 12.25
N THR A 6 12.99 3.22 12.26
CA THR A 6 13.89 3.40 11.12
C THR A 6 14.37 2.04 10.61
N VAL A 7 14.80 1.99 9.36
CA VAL A 7 15.46 0.83 8.72
C VAL A 7 16.62 1.34 7.86
N GLU A 8 17.56 0.46 7.51
CA GLU A 8 18.82 0.84 6.87
C GLU A 8 18.70 0.92 5.34
N THR A 9 17.78 0.13 4.75
CA THR A 9 17.69 -0.04 3.30
C THR A 9 16.33 0.30 2.73
N GLU A 10 16.30 0.64 1.44
CA GLU A 10 15.05 0.88 0.70
C GLU A 10 14.17 -0.37 0.66
N ASP A 11 14.77 -1.55 0.47
CA ASP A 11 14.02 -2.82 0.44
C ASP A 11 13.30 -3.10 1.76
N GLU A 12 13.93 -2.79 2.89
CA GLU A 12 13.28 -2.90 4.20
C GLU A 12 12.12 -1.91 4.35
N VAL A 13 12.24 -0.69 3.82
CA VAL A 13 11.13 0.28 3.80
C VAL A 13 9.98 -0.25 2.96
N ILE A 14 10.25 -0.77 1.76
CA ILE A 14 9.25 -1.34 0.86
C ILE A 14 8.55 -2.51 1.54
N LYS A 15 9.32 -3.37 2.20
CA LYS A 15 8.79 -4.51 2.94
C LYS A 15 7.86 -4.10 4.07
N LEU A 16 8.29 -3.17 4.92
CA LEU A 16 7.50 -2.67 6.03
C LEU A 16 6.23 -1.95 5.55
N CYS A 17 6.33 -1.14 4.49
CA CYS A 17 5.18 -0.50 3.86
C CYS A 17 4.19 -1.52 3.29
N GLY A 18 4.69 -2.55 2.61
CA GLY A 18 3.88 -3.65 2.08
C GLY A 18 3.13 -4.38 3.18
N ALA A 19 3.82 -4.73 4.27
CA ALA A 19 3.21 -5.38 5.42
C ALA A 19 2.13 -4.50 6.07
N LEU A 20 2.38 -3.20 6.25
CA LEU A 20 1.40 -2.23 6.76
C LEU A 20 0.16 -2.16 5.88
N MET A 21 0.34 -2.07 4.55
CA MET A 21 -0.77 -2.03 3.59
C MET A 21 -1.60 -3.31 3.67
N GLN A 22 -0.97 -4.48 3.74
CA GLN A 22 -1.70 -5.74 3.85
C GLN A 22 -2.47 -5.84 5.16
N TYR A 23 -1.83 -5.48 6.28
CA TYR A 23 -2.47 -5.55 7.58
C TYR A 23 -3.69 -4.63 7.66
N TYR A 24 -3.57 -3.43 7.08
CA TYR A 24 -4.70 -2.52 6.92
C TYR A 24 -5.81 -3.10 6.05
N ARG A 25 -5.48 -3.74 4.91
CA ARG A 25 -6.48 -4.38 4.02
C ARG A 25 -7.27 -5.50 4.72
N GLU A 26 -6.63 -6.24 5.60
CA GLU A 26 -7.22 -7.39 6.29
C GLU A 26 -8.03 -7.00 7.53
N THR A 27 -7.74 -5.85 8.14
CA THR A 27 -8.33 -5.45 9.45
C THR A 27 -9.10 -4.14 9.43
N GLY A 28 -9.03 -3.40 8.32
CA GLY A 28 -9.80 -2.18 8.10
C GLY A 28 -11.29 -2.45 7.96
N ILE A 29 -12.10 -1.55 8.48
CA ILE A 29 -13.56 -1.57 8.30
C ILE A 29 -13.91 -0.72 7.07
N TYR A 30 -15.03 -1.01 6.40
CA TYR A 30 -15.48 -0.23 5.25
C TYR A 30 -15.53 1.27 5.56
N ALA A 31 -14.97 2.08 4.65
CA ALA A 31 -14.83 3.53 4.75
C ALA A 31 -14.00 4.05 5.95
N GLU A 32 -13.30 3.17 6.65
CA GLU A 32 -12.32 3.59 7.64
C GLU A 32 -11.09 4.21 6.94
N ARG A 33 -10.45 5.18 7.59
CA ARG A 33 -9.16 5.72 7.15
C ARG A 33 -8.05 5.16 8.05
N THR A 34 -6.82 5.14 7.54
CA THR A 34 -5.65 4.59 8.24
C THR A 34 -5.42 5.22 9.63
N ALA A 35 -5.64 6.53 9.81
CA ALA A 35 -5.46 7.16 11.12
C ALA A 35 -6.51 6.72 12.18
N PRO A 36 -7.82 6.71 11.91
CA PRO A 36 -8.80 6.04 12.76
C PRO A 36 -8.53 4.56 13.02
N TRP A 37 -8.13 3.81 11.98
CA TRP A 37 -7.78 2.40 12.08
C TRP A 37 -6.63 2.15 13.07
N LEU A 38 -5.56 2.94 12.96
CA LEU A 38 -4.40 2.85 13.84
C LEU A 38 -4.78 3.11 15.31
N ARG A 39 -5.67 4.08 15.55
CA ARG A 39 -6.21 4.34 16.89
C ARG A 39 -7.10 3.21 17.41
N ARG A 40 -7.90 2.59 16.55
CA ARG A 40 -8.81 1.49 16.91
C ARG A 40 -8.06 0.21 17.26
N LEU A 41 -7.06 -0.16 16.46
CA LEU A 41 -6.22 -1.33 16.75
C LEU A 41 -5.19 -1.07 17.84
N GLY A 42 -4.86 0.20 18.08
CA GLY A 42 -3.80 0.60 19.00
C GLY A 42 -2.44 0.57 18.31
N PHE A 43 -1.70 1.68 18.43
CA PHE A 43 -0.40 1.84 17.78
C PHE A 43 0.61 0.76 18.19
N GLU A 44 0.69 0.44 19.49
CA GLU A 44 1.62 -0.58 19.99
C GLU A 44 1.32 -1.97 19.41
N ASN A 45 0.05 -2.35 19.33
CA ASN A 45 -0.34 -3.63 18.70
C ASN A 45 0.03 -3.66 17.21
N VAL A 46 -0.22 -2.57 16.47
CA VAL A 46 0.18 -2.49 15.06
C VAL A 46 1.70 -2.56 14.92
N LYS A 47 2.45 -1.89 15.80
CA LYS A 47 3.91 -1.93 15.82
C LYS A 47 4.46 -3.32 16.11
N GLU A 48 3.92 -4.02 17.11
CA GLU A 48 4.30 -5.39 17.44
C GLU A 48 4.10 -6.33 16.24
N VAL A 49 2.96 -6.23 15.54
CA VAL A 49 2.68 -7.03 14.34
C VAL A 49 3.68 -6.72 13.20
N LEU A 50 4.00 -5.45 12.97
CA LEU A 50 4.85 -5.04 11.85
C LEU A 50 6.35 -5.24 12.09
N LEU A 51 6.79 -5.27 13.34
CA LEU A 51 8.19 -5.47 13.73
C LEU A 51 8.51 -6.94 14.08
N ASP A 52 7.51 -7.80 14.13
CA ASP A 52 7.70 -9.26 14.13
C ASP A 52 8.17 -9.71 12.71
N PRO A 53 9.38 -10.27 12.56
CA PRO A 53 9.93 -10.62 11.25
C PRO A 53 9.13 -11.67 10.49
N GLU A 54 8.55 -12.64 11.20
CA GLU A 54 7.76 -13.72 10.60
C GLU A 54 6.45 -13.15 10.06
N ARG A 55 5.72 -12.40 10.89
CA ARG A 55 4.47 -11.75 10.48
C ARG A 55 4.68 -10.73 9.37
N GLN A 56 5.75 -9.95 9.46
CA GLN A 56 6.10 -8.98 8.42
C GLN A 56 6.34 -9.67 7.07
N ASN A 57 7.08 -10.78 7.06
CA ASN A 57 7.29 -11.58 5.85
C ASN A 57 5.97 -12.09 5.28
N GLU A 58 5.14 -12.73 6.10
CA GLU A 58 3.85 -13.29 5.66
C GLU A 58 2.94 -12.22 5.06
N LEU A 59 2.82 -11.07 5.72
CA LEU A 59 2.02 -9.94 5.23
C LEU A 59 2.57 -9.39 3.91
N PHE A 60 3.90 -9.28 3.79
CA PHE A 60 4.55 -8.81 2.58
C PHE A 60 4.35 -9.76 1.39
N GLU A 61 4.45 -11.06 1.60
CA GLU A 61 4.20 -12.05 0.56
C GLU A 61 2.75 -12.00 0.07
N ARG A 62 1.78 -11.90 1.00
CA ARG A 62 0.36 -11.79 0.65
C ARG A 62 0.04 -10.54 -0.18
N ILE A 63 0.64 -9.39 0.10
CA ILE A 63 0.42 -8.19 -0.73
C ILE A 63 1.08 -8.33 -2.10
N MET A 64 2.23 -8.99 -2.21
CA MET A 64 2.86 -9.24 -3.49
C MET A 64 2.04 -10.19 -4.36
N ASP A 65 1.44 -11.21 -3.76
CA ASP A 65 0.48 -12.07 -4.45
C ASP A 65 -0.78 -11.31 -4.89
N ALA A 66 -1.33 -10.45 -4.02
CA ALA A 66 -2.45 -9.59 -4.39
C ALA A 66 -2.11 -8.61 -5.53
N LYS A 67 -0.86 -8.14 -5.61
CA LYS A 67 -0.37 -7.25 -6.67
C LYS A 67 -0.26 -7.95 -8.02
N LYS A 68 0.07 -9.24 -8.06
CA LYS A 68 0.12 -10.03 -9.32
C LYS A 68 -1.23 -10.04 -10.05
N ALA A 69 -2.35 -9.90 -9.35
CA ALA A 69 -3.66 -9.80 -9.98
C ALA A 69 -3.84 -8.54 -10.85
N VAL A 70 -2.98 -7.52 -10.67
CA VAL A 70 -2.98 -6.24 -11.41
C VAL A 70 -1.58 -6.01 -11.98
N GLU A 71 -1.03 -7.03 -12.63
CA GLU A 71 0.33 -6.97 -13.21
C GLU A 71 0.40 -6.09 -14.46
N ALA A 72 -0.70 -6.03 -15.23
CA ALA A 72 -0.80 -5.14 -16.38
C ALA A 72 -0.91 -3.69 -15.91
N GLU A 73 -0.03 -2.83 -16.40
CA GLU A 73 -0.04 -1.40 -16.08
C GLU A 73 -1.36 -0.79 -16.62
N PRO A 74 -2.28 -0.34 -15.73
CA PRO A 74 -3.64 0.01 -16.14
C PRO A 74 -3.70 1.18 -17.14
N TRP A 75 -2.67 2.03 -17.14
CA TRP A 75 -2.60 3.22 -17.99
C TRP A 75 -1.85 2.98 -19.30
N GLU A 76 -1.28 1.79 -19.55
CA GLU A 76 -0.39 1.55 -20.69
C GLU A 76 -1.17 1.70 -22.00
N ALA A 77 -2.40 1.18 -22.03
CA ALA A 77 -3.30 1.32 -23.16
C ALA A 77 -3.63 2.79 -23.51
N ILE A 78 -3.59 3.69 -22.52
CA ILE A 78 -3.86 5.12 -22.69
C ILE A 78 -2.57 5.85 -23.03
N THR A 79 -1.49 5.66 -22.26
CA THR A 79 -0.23 6.39 -22.40
C THR A 79 0.50 6.03 -23.70
N SER A 80 0.43 4.78 -24.15
CA SER A 80 1.03 4.34 -25.42
C SER A 80 0.24 4.83 -26.64
N ASN A 81 -1.03 5.22 -26.50
CA ASN A 81 -1.91 5.58 -27.60
C ASN A 81 -2.21 7.10 -27.63
N ALA A 82 -1.68 7.79 -28.64
CA ALA A 82 -1.88 9.23 -28.81
C ALA A 82 -3.35 9.63 -29.01
N GLN A 83 -4.17 8.79 -29.63
CA GLN A 83 -5.59 9.07 -29.84
C GLN A 83 -6.39 8.89 -28.54
N ALA A 84 -6.02 7.90 -27.70
CA ALA A 84 -6.63 7.71 -26.39
C ALA A 84 -6.31 8.86 -25.44
N ARG A 85 -5.13 9.49 -25.55
CA ARG A 85 -4.74 10.66 -24.73
C ARG A 85 -5.60 11.90 -24.96
N LYS A 86 -6.19 12.08 -26.14
CA LYS A 86 -7.02 13.25 -26.47
C LYS A 86 -8.20 13.46 -25.52
N ILE A 87 -8.73 12.42 -24.89
CA ILE A 87 -9.84 12.55 -23.94
C ILE A 87 -9.47 13.31 -22.66
N PHE A 88 -8.18 13.52 -22.41
CA PHE A 88 -7.64 14.26 -21.26
C PHE A 88 -7.06 15.63 -21.63
N GLU A 89 -7.10 16.02 -22.91
CA GLU A 89 -6.66 17.34 -23.35
C GLU A 89 -7.72 18.39 -22.99
N VAL A 90 -7.33 19.38 -22.18
CA VAL A 90 -8.20 20.50 -21.82
C VAL A 90 -8.07 21.58 -22.89
N GLU A 91 -9.10 21.73 -23.73
CA GLU A 91 -9.21 22.90 -24.61
C GLU A 91 -9.55 24.12 -23.77
N LYS A 92 -8.66 25.13 -23.78
CA LYS A 92 -8.96 26.43 -23.21
C LYS A 92 -9.88 27.18 -24.18
N VAL A 93 -11.11 27.43 -23.73
CA VAL A 93 -12.07 28.32 -24.39
C VAL A 93 -11.71 29.78 -24.13
#